data_AF-B7H6D3-F1
#
_entry.id   AF-B7H6D3-F1
#
_cell.length_a   1.000
_cell.length_b   1.000
_cell.length_c   1.000
_cell.angle_alpha   90.00
_cell.angle_beta   90.00
_cell.angle_gamma   90.00
#
_symmetry.space_group_name_H-M   'P 1'
#
loop_
_entity.id
_entity.type
_entity.pdbx_description
1 polymer ?
#
loop_
_entity_poly.entity_id
_entity_poly.type
_entity_poly.pdbx_seq_one_letter_code
_entity_poly.pdbx_strand_id
1 'polypeptide(L)'
;MPNLPNCPKCNSEYTYEDGNLFVCPECAHEWTLELEAENSEDTKVIKDANGNILNDGDSVTVIKDLKVKGTSSVVKIGTKVKSIRLVDGDHDIDCKIDGFGAMKLKSEFVKKV
;
A
#
# COMPACT_ATOMS: atom_id res chain seq x y z
N MET A 1 -24.34 21.62 25.60
CA MET A 1 -24.68 20.22 25.27
C MET A 1 -23.54 19.67 24.43
N PRO A 2 -22.88 18.58 24.84
CA PRO A 2 -21.84 17.97 24.02
C PRO A 2 -22.46 17.55 22.67
N ASN A 3 -21.93 18.08 21.57
CA ASN A 3 -22.32 17.71 20.21
C ASN A 3 -21.60 16.40 19.87
N LEU A 4 -22.15 15.27 20.30
CA LEU A 4 -21.64 13.95 19.91
C LEU A 4 -22.10 13.65 18.48
N PRO A 5 -21.25 13.00 17.66
CA PRO A 5 -21.61 12.63 16.30
C PRO A 5 -22.75 11.61 16.30
N ASN A 6 -23.67 11.75 15.35
CA ASN A 6 -24.68 10.73 15.07
C ASN A 6 -24.02 9.40 14.70
N CYS A 7 -24.69 8.30 15.00
CA CYS A 7 -24.19 6.99 14.61
C CYS A 7 -24.12 6.83 13.07
N PRO A 8 -22.99 6.42 12.48
CA PRO A 8 -22.86 6.28 11.02
C PRO A 8 -23.72 5.14 10.45
N LYS A 9 -24.17 4.19 11.28
CA LYS A 9 -24.93 3.02 10.85
C LYS A 9 -26.45 3.22 10.89
N CYS A 10 -26.95 3.96 11.88
CA CYS A 10 -28.39 4.15 12.08
C CYS A 10 -28.81 5.63 12.17
N ASN A 11 -27.88 6.56 12.05
CA ASN A 11 -28.09 8.01 12.15
C ASN A 11 -28.69 8.48 13.51
N SER A 12 -28.68 7.63 14.53
CA SER A 12 -29.23 7.96 15.85
C SER A 12 -28.41 9.07 16.54
N GLU A 13 -29.10 10.00 17.19
CA GLU A 13 -28.53 11.10 17.97
C GLU A 13 -28.08 10.67 19.37
N TYR A 14 -28.45 9.46 19.80
CA TYR A 14 -28.22 8.94 21.15
C TYR A 14 -26.87 8.21 21.31
N THR A 15 -25.82 8.72 20.66
CA THR A 15 -24.46 8.20 20.83
C THR A 15 -23.91 8.60 22.20
N TYR A 16 -23.24 7.68 22.88
CA TYR A 16 -22.46 7.99 24.08
C TYR A 16 -20.99 7.60 23.90
N GLU A 17 -20.10 8.29 24.62
CA GLU A 17 -18.68 7.95 24.67
C GLU A 17 -18.42 6.96 25.82
N ASP A 18 -17.72 5.86 25.54
CA ASP A 18 -17.17 4.90 26.50
C ASP A 18 -15.64 4.92 26.35
N GLY A 19 -14.99 5.76 27.17
CA GLY A 19 -13.54 6.00 27.08
C GLY A 19 -13.15 6.68 25.76
N ASN A 20 -12.50 5.94 24.87
CA ASN A 20 -12.05 6.45 23.56
C ASN A 20 -12.97 6.04 22.41
N LEU A 21 -14.05 5.30 22.68
CA LEU A 21 -15.02 4.81 21.71
C LEU A 21 -16.36 5.53 21.82
N PHE A 22 -17.03 5.68 20.70
CA PHE A 22 -18.44 6.08 20.60
C PHE A 22 -19.29 4.83 20.40
N VAL A 23 -20.34 4.69 21.20
CA VAL A 23 -21.23 3.54 21.21
C VAL A 23 -22.66 3.99 20.96
N CYS A 24 -23.34 3.31 20.03
CA CYS A 24 -24.76 3.51 19.77
C CYS A 24 -25.61 2.45 20.48
N PRO A 25 -26.52 2.84 21.39
CA PRO A 25 -27.37 1.89 22.12
C PRO A 25 -28.47 1.25 21.26
N GLU A 26 -28.81 1.83 20.10
CA GLU A 26 -29.87 1.30 19.24
C GLU A 26 -29.38 0.19 18.31
N CYS A 27 -28.13 0.24 17.88
CA CYS A 27 -27.57 -0.72 16.92
C CYS A 27 -26.32 -1.45 17.43
N ALA A 28 -25.90 -1.19 18.67
CA ALA A 28 -24.68 -1.72 19.29
C ALA A 28 -23.44 -1.52 18.41
N HIS A 29 -23.41 -0.44 17.62
CA HIS A 29 -22.26 -0.11 16.80
C HIS A 29 -21.29 0.71 17.64
N GLU A 30 -20.04 0.27 17.62
CA GLU A 30 -18.91 0.90 18.30
C GLU A 30 -17.98 1.46 17.22
N TRP A 31 -17.66 2.74 17.29
CA TRP A 31 -16.72 3.40 16.37
C TRP A 31 -15.92 4.45 17.14
N THR A 32 -14.77 4.86 16.64
CA THR A 32 -14.09 6.06 17.14
C THR A 32 -14.19 7.15 16.07
N LEU A 33 -14.05 8.43 16.43
CA LEU A 33 -13.96 9.50 15.45
C LEU A 33 -12.72 9.39 14.53
N GLU A 34 -11.78 8.51 14.86
CA GLU A 34 -10.51 8.31 14.16
C GLU A 34 -10.52 7.06 13.25
N LEU A 35 -11.49 6.14 13.42
CA LEU A 35 -11.49 4.81 12.81
C LEU A 35 -12.09 4.70 11.39
N GLU A 36 -12.03 5.77 10.59
CA GLU A 36 -12.13 5.65 9.12
C GLU A 36 -10.79 5.88 8.40
N ALA A 37 -9.70 6.12 9.15
CA ALA A 37 -8.35 6.24 8.60
C ALA A 37 -7.43 5.03 8.87
N GLU A 38 -7.81 4.10 9.75
CA GLU A 38 -6.92 3.03 10.23
C GLU A 38 -7.38 1.60 9.84
N ASN A 39 -7.82 1.42 8.60
CA ASN A 39 -7.73 0.11 7.93
C ASN A 39 -6.74 0.13 6.77
N SER A 40 -5.66 0.91 6.92
CA SER A 40 -4.54 0.93 5.96
C SER A 40 -3.19 1.30 6.58
N GLU A 41 -2.99 1.07 7.89
CA GLU A 41 -1.67 1.17 8.56
C GLU A 41 -1.41 -0.19 9.21
N ASP A 42 -0.70 -1.13 8.59
CA ASP A 42 0.76 -1.16 8.48
C ASP A 42 1.16 -2.01 7.26
N THR A 43 0.86 -1.54 6.06
CA THR A 43 1.61 -2.02 4.89
C THR A 43 2.15 -0.78 4.22
N LYS A 44 3.46 -0.56 4.32
CA LYS A 44 4.15 0.50 3.57
C LYS A 44 3.69 0.43 2.13
N VAL A 45 2.83 1.38 1.75
CA VAL A 45 2.21 1.42 0.44
C VAL A 45 3.30 1.84 -0.55
N ILE A 46 3.98 0.87 -1.14
CA ILE A 46 4.98 1.13 -2.17
C ILE A 46 4.25 1.54 -3.44
N LYS A 47 4.49 2.77 -3.89
CA LYS A 47 3.87 3.33 -5.08
C LYS A 47 4.84 3.28 -6.25
N ASP A 48 4.35 2.91 -7.43
CA ASP A 48 5.14 2.97 -8.66
C ASP A 48 5.42 4.43 -9.08
N ALA A 49 6.21 4.63 -10.15
CA ALA A 49 6.49 5.93 -10.74
C ALA A 49 5.24 6.76 -11.14
N ASN A 50 4.09 6.11 -11.38
CA ASN A 50 2.81 6.74 -11.70
C ASN A 50 1.88 6.88 -10.49
N GLY A 51 2.32 6.50 -9.29
CA GLY A 51 1.54 6.60 -8.06
C GLY A 51 0.57 5.43 -7.80
N ASN A 52 0.64 4.34 -8.56
CA ASN A 52 -0.19 3.16 -8.32
C ASN A 52 0.38 2.34 -7.17
N ILE A 53 -0.51 1.84 -6.33
CA ILE A 53 -0.16 0.94 -5.23
C ILE A 53 0.28 -0.40 -5.80
N LEU A 54 1.51 -0.79 -5.44
CA LEU A 54 2.06 -2.11 -5.71
C LEU A 54 1.72 -3.03 -4.55
N ASN A 55 1.51 -4.31 -4.88
CA ASN A 55 1.26 -5.38 -3.92
C ASN A 55 2.25 -6.52 -4.15
N ASP A 56 2.41 -7.38 -3.15
CA ASP A 56 3.15 -8.63 -3.31
C ASP A 56 2.49 -9.53 -4.38
N GLY A 57 3.30 -10.13 -5.25
CA GLY A 57 2.85 -10.94 -6.38
C GLY A 57 2.47 -10.16 -7.65
N ASP A 58 2.51 -8.83 -7.63
CA ASP A 58 2.10 -8.00 -8.78
C ASP A 58 3.11 -8.06 -9.95
N SER A 59 2.73 -7.50 -11.10
CA SER A 59 3.57 -7.45 -12.31
C SER A 59 3.95 -6.01 -12.61
N VAL A 60 5.25 -5.74 -12.72
CA VAL A 60 5.77 -4.40 -13.01
C VAL A 60 6.59 -4.40 -14.29
N THR A 61 6.66 -3.25 -14.95
CA THR A 61 7.51 -3.00 -16.12
C THR A 61 8.50 -1.89 -15.82
N VAL A 62 9.75 -2.08 -16.22
CA VAL A 62 10.79 -1.07 -16.05
C VAL A 62 10.60 0.06 -17.07
N ILE A 63 10.57 1.31 -16.60
CA ILE A 63 10.33 2.50 -17.45
C ILE A 63 11.61 3.18 -17.97
N LYS A 64 12.79 2.76 -17.51
CA LYS A 64 14.11 3.30 -17.92
C LYS A 64 15.11 2.17 -18.10
N ASP A 65 16.16 2.41 -18.87
CA ASP A 65 17.28 1.47 -18.93
C ASP A 65 18.09 1.51 -17.62
N LEU A 66 18.31 0.34 -17.04
CA LEU A 66 19.09 0.19 -15.81
C LEU A 66 20.31 -0.68 -16.12
N LYS A 67 21.50 -0.10 -15.96
CA LYS A 67 22.74 -0.84 -16.02
C LYS A 67 22.99 -1.51 -14.67
N VAL A 68 22.98 -2.84 -14.66
CA VAL A 68 23.28 -3.60 -13.44
C VAL A 68 24.78 -3.56 -13.18
N LYS A 69 25.19 -3.03 -12.03
CA LYS A 69 26.61 -3.06 -11.63
C LYS A 69 27.03 -4.51 -11.43
N GLY A 70 28.08 -4.94 -12.12
CA GLY A 70 28.63 -6.31 -12.02
C GLY A 70 28.26 -7.25 -13.17
N THR A 71 27.40 -6.84 -14.11
CA THR A 71 27.15 -7.60 -15.36
C THR A 71 27.27 -6.68 -16.58
N SER A 72 27.63 -7.25 -17.74
CA SER A 72 27.62 -6.52 -19.02
C SER A 72 26.22 -6.36 -19.61
N SER A 73 25.20 -6.91 -18.94
CA SER A 73 23.83 -6.95 -19.43
C SER A 73 23.02 -5.79 -18.87
N VAL A 74 22.25 -5.13 -19.74
CA VAL A 74 21.45 -3.95 -19.41
C VAL A 74 19.98 -4.37 -19.36
N VAL A 75 19.28 -4.02 -18.27
CA VAL A 75 17.82 -4.16 -18.22
C VAL A 75 17.24 -3.05 -19.06
N LYS A 76 16.65 -3.41 -20.21
CA LYS A 76 16.06 -2.45 -21.13
C LYS A 76 14.71 -1.98 -20.62
N ILE A 77 14.36 -0.74 -20.96
CA ILE A 77 12.99 -0.24 -20.86
C ILE A 77 12.01 -1.25 -21.49
N GLY A 78 10.90 -1.51 -20.82
CA GLY A 78 9.91 -2.51 -21.25
C GLY A 78 10.15 -3.93 -20.72
N THR A 79 11.21 -4.15 -19.93
CA THR A 79 11.39 -5.46 -19.25
C THR A 79 10.24 -5.66 -18.25
N LYS A 80 9.43 -6.69 -18.48
CA LYS A 80 8.34 -7.08 -17.59
C LYS A 80 8.85 -8.05 -16.53
N VAL A 81 8.65 -7.71 -15.28
CA VAL A 81 8.98 -8.53 -14.13
C VAL A 81 7.67 -8.97 -13.47
N LYS A 82 7.53 -10.28 -13.28
CA LYS A 82 6.34 -10.90 -12.71
C LYS A 82 6.65 -11.35 -11.30
N SER A 83 5.65 -11.36 -10.42
CA SER A 83 5.79 -11.82 -9.04
C SER A 83 6.80 -10.98 -8.25
N ILE A 84 6.54 -9.68 -8.12
CA ILE A 84 7.35 -8.82 -7.25
C ILE A 84 7.08 -9.10 -5.78
N ARG A 85 8.09 -8.89 -4.93
CA ARG A 85 7.99 -8.92 -3.49
C ARG A 85 8.31 -7.55 -2.93
N LEU A 86 7.42 -7.02 -2.12
CA LEU A 86 7.65 -5.73 -1.46
C LEU A 86 8.52 -5.96 -0.23
N VAL A 87 9.58 -5.16 -0.11
CA VAL A 87 10.53 -5.24 1.01
C VAL A 87 10.76 -3.85 1.57
N ASP A 88 10.95 -3.77 2.88
CA ASP A 88 11.29 -2.51 3.51
C ASP A 88 12.80 -2.27 3.45
N GLY A 89 13.24 -1.25 2.72
CA GLY A 89 14.66 -0.92 2.56
C GLY A 89 14.93 0.19 1.55
N ASP A 90 16.21 0.41 1.22
CA ASP A 90 16.61 1.41 0.21
C ASP A 90 16.09 1.08 -1.20
N HIS A 91 15.86 -0.22 -1.46
CA HIS A 91 15.20 -0.74 -2.64
C HIS A 91 13.93 -1.45 -2.20
N ASP A 92 12.78 -0.90 -2.57
CA ASP A 92 11.47 -1.31 -2.07
C ASP A 92 10.91 -2.59 -2.73
N ILE A 93 11.51 -3.01 -3.85
CA ILE A 93 10.99 -4.08 -4.70
C ILE A 93 12.06 -5.14 -4.90
N ASP A 94 11.85 -6.32 -4.33
CA ASP A 94 12.60 -7.53 -4.62
C ASP A 94 11.90 -8.29 -5.76
N CYS A 95 12.62 -8.65 -6.80
CA CYS A 95 12.01 -9.31 -7.94
C CYS A 95 12.95 -10.31 -8.57
N LYS A 96 12.39 -11.34 -9.21
CA LYS A 96 13.18 -12.35 -9.91
C LYS A 96 13.03 -12.18 -11.41
N ILE A 97 14.14 -11.91 -12.08
CA ILE A 97 14.20 -11.77 -13.53
C ILE A 97 14.86 -13.03 -14.10
N ASP A 98 14.20 -13.66 -15.07
CA ASP A 98 14.74 -14.82 -15.78
C ASP A 98 16.02 -14.42 -16.53
N GLY A 99 17.12 -15.14 -16.29
CA GLY A 99 18.45 -14.83 -16.84
C GLY A 99 19.32 -13.86 -16.02
N PHE A 100 18.76 -13.11 -15.07
CA PHE A 100 19.53 -12.22 -14.17
C PHE A 100 19.47 -12.64 -12.69
N GLY A 101 18.46 -13.42 -12.28
CA GLY A 101 18.29 -13.88 -10.91
C GLY A 101 17.43 -12.94 -10.06
N ALA A 102 17.60 -13.02 -8.73
CA ALA A 102 16.93 -12.12 -7.80
C ALA A 102 17.63 -10.76 -7.81
N MET A 103 16.87 -9.69 -8.06
CA MET A 103 17.35 -8.33 -8.16
C MET A 103 16.41 -7.40 -7.40
N LYS A 104 17.00 -6.42 -6.70
CA LYS A 104 16.24 -5.36 -6.04
C LYS A 104 16.17 -4.13 -6.93
N LEU A 105 14.98 -3.54 -7.04
CA LEU A 105 14.69 -2.36 -7.84
C LEU A 105 14.07 -1.29 -6.94
N LYS A 106 14.25 -0.02 -7.33
CA LYS A 106 13.56 1.09 -6.70
C LYS A 106 12.23 1.35 -7.40
N SER A 107 11.22 1.66 -6.59
CA SER A 107 9.84 1.95 -6.99
C SER A 107 9.71 3.06 -8.06
N GLU A 108 10.63 4.03 -8.06
CA GLU A 108 10.68 5.15 -9.03
C GLU A 108 10.97 4.74 -10.49
N PHE A 109 11.50 3.53 -10.73
CA PHE A 109 11.89 3.07 -12.08
C PHE A 109 10.98 1.98 -12.64
N VAL A 110 9.91 1.66 -11.92
CA VAL A 110 8.95 0.64 -12.34
C VAL A 110 7.55 1.22 -12.48
N LYS A 111 6.76 0.58 -13.32
CA LYS A 111 5.35 0.86 -13.55
C LYS A 111 4.53 -0.41 -13.39
N LYS A 112 3.42 -0.34 -12.67
CA LYS A 112 2.43 -1.43 -12.59
C LYS A 112 1.84 -1.73 -13.97
N VAL A 113 1.74 -3.02 -14.32
CA VAL A 113 1.14 -3.49 -15.58
C VAL A 113 -0.30 -3.93 -15.39
#